data_AF-A0AAX4JZT0-F1
#
_entry.id   AF-A0AAX4JZT0-F1
#
_cell.length_a   1.000
_cell.length_b   1.000
_cell.length_c   1.000
_cell.angle_alpha   90.00
_cell.angle_beta   90.00
_cell.angle_gamma   90.00
#
_symmetry.space_group_name_H-M   'P 1'
#
loop_
_entity.id
_entity.type
_entity.pdbx_description
1 polymer ?
#
loop_
_entity_poly.entity_id
_entity_poly.type
_entity_poly.pdbx_seq_one_letter_code
_entity_poly.pdbx_strand_id
1 'polypeptide(L)'
;MSCDSSLVLNKDPFTSLFAPPKQWPDLVQEAHDWIWDIDEDGVPNIIKMEETACKRAGRYVSEQWTDEQLENAGAQEAMYEFKIGCPRNIALPFPTRDKTFGYSWPAWCTAAETAGSRLPPFSLKEAMMVAESCIDYWHSQIIEWNTQPEAFNMHIREISEPVLVAKQFWQDLEDINHPHTIILNRRVRDVFEGYCFWHNIKATLQRLKDHGLAEGGQKATLQVMTPGLIRDEWAKLQFKVLHLEMIVTKALQVAFATGRGRNLVEPYDDTPFFKRFDCYPEKLLYYLKPSSIGLRESSYLDFLLAGICELPYKNEKKQESYRRSQLEFEQGVKDHPEWLRMIGNHMQRLIGEKAMINDFILSTGTITKGGILLKKGMNINFIAGLEPQIKMIEKIFEYRTPASHEFECLREIQKDLGERLWNQWNIYAKRTYGKDLYLLFDLKRELARWNPPIVNKPQLQLPIFDDNDGFTRPGHSYLQSQSDHSPRNKVKTRPNIASGTEAQVVEAVPDESVEVMDVTEITLPDHDIPGGKFAVNNKQLKLVRRLFSAAEEVAGQGQVKWADIYKLMKRIGFRIDEVGGSIIRFVPPNNAGRPFSEHRPHPEITLHAIKYRAFGERLKRRYGWSLEWFERVKQDD
;
A
#
# COMPACT_ATOMS: atom_id res chain seq x y z
N MET A 1 -23.57 -43.10 13.45
CA MET A 1 -23.15 -42.33 12.27
C MET A 1 -22.29 -41.18 12.76
N SER A 2 -20.97 -41.36 12.75
CA SER A 2 -19.99 -40.32 13.09
C SER A 2 -19.71 -39.49 11.83
N CYS A 3 -19.86 -38.17 11.93
CA CYS A 3 -19.30 -37.27 10.93
C CYS A 3 -17.82 -37.11 11.24
N ASP A 4 -17.01 -37.72 10.39
CA ASP A 4 -15.57 -37.51 10.30
C ASP A 4 -15.34 -36.34 9.33
N SER A 5 -14.82 -35.22 9.82
CA SER A 5 -14.49 -34.04 9.03
C SER A 5 -13.02 -33.71 9.22
N SER A 6 -12.15 -34.51 8.60
CA SER A 6 -10.73 -34.22 8.45
C SER A 6 -10.42 -33.83 7.00
N LEU A 7 -10.87 -32.63 6.61
CA LEU A 7 -10.34 -31.95 5.42
C LEU A 7 -8.94 -31.40 5.77
N VAL A 8 -7.92 -32.23 5.57
CA VAL A 8 -6.51 -31.84 5.66
C VAL A 8 -6.21 -30.91 4.49
N LEU A 9 -6.36 -29.60 4.73
CA LEU A 9 -5.79 -28.56 3.88
C LEU A 9 -4.27 -28.75 3.87
N ASN A 10 -3.69 -28.93 2.67
CA ASN A 10 -2.24 -28.92 2.46
C ASN A 10 -1.66 -27.62 3.04
N LYS A 11 -1.01 -27.72 4.20
CA LYS A 11 -0.37 -26.60 4.90
C LYS A 11 0.92 -26.25 4.16
N ASP A 12 0.98 -25.04 3.62
CA ASP A 12 2.24 -24.39 3.26
C ASP A 12 3.09 -24.29 4.54
N PRO A 13 4.27 -24.93 4.59
CA PRO A 13 5.07 -25.05 5.82
C PRO A 13 5.53 -23.70 6.39
N PHE A 14 5.47 -22.62 5.61
CA PHE A 14 5.87 -21.30 6.06
C PHE A 14 4.72 -20.52 6.69
N THR A 15 3.48 -20.67 6.21
CA THR A 15 2.34 -19.88 6.69
C THR A 15 1.92 -20.29 8.11
N SER A 16 2.16 -21.53 8.52
CA SER A 16 1.93 -22.01 9.89
C SER A 16 2.93 -21.47 10.92
N LEU A 17 4.08 -20.95 10.49
CA LEU A 17 5.08 -20.36 11.39
C LEU A 17 4.73 -18.92 11.80
N PHE A 18 3.77 -18.28 11.13
CA PHE A 18 3.37 -16.88 11.35
C PHE A 18 1.93 -16.72 11.88
N ALA A 19 1.35 -17.80 12.42
CA ALA A 19 0.07 -17.76 13.14
C ALA A 19 0.18 -16.92 14.43
N PRO A 20 -0.92 -16.33 14.92
CA PRO A 20 -0.91 -15.51 16.14
C PRO A 20 -0.32 -16.26 17.35
N PRO A 21 0.24 -15.54 18.36
CA PRO A 21 0.98 -16.10 19.51
C PRO A 21 0.28 -17.19 20.35
N LYS A 22 -1.02 -17.44 20.13
CA LYS A 22 -1.77 -18.51 20.83
C LYS A 22 -1.33 -19.94 20.44
N GLN A 23 -0.54 -20.11 19.38
CA GLN A 23 -0.05 -21.43 18.91
C GLN A 23 1.48 -21.60 18.95
N TRP A 24 2.18 -20.66 19.59
CA TRP A 24 3.63 -20.74 19.86
C TRP A 24 4.11 -21.38 21.18
N PRO A 25 3.28 -21.97 22.07
CA PRO A 25 3.78 -22.52 23.33
C PRO A 25 4.97 -23.46 23.14
N ASP A 26 4.91 -24.32 22.11
CA ASP A 26 5.89 -25.39 21.92
C ASP A 26 7.27 -24.84 21.52
N LEU A 27 7.34 -23.85 20.62
CA LEU A 27 8.62 -23.25 20.19
C LEU A 27 9.21 -22.30 21.24
N VAL A 28 8.37 -21.61 22.01
CA VAL A 28 8.83 -20.75 23.11
C VAL A 28 9.36 -21.61 24.26
N GLN A 29 8.70 -22.73 24.57
CA GLN A 29 9.17 -23.68 25.57
C GLN A 29 10.45 -24.39 25.11
N GLU A 30 10.53 -24.83 23.86
CA GLU A 30 11.76 -25.41 23.30
C GLU A 30 12.94 -24.42 23.30
N ALA A 31 12.70 -23.15 22.96
CA ALA A 31 13.73 -22.11 23.04
C ALA A 31 14.12 -21.82 24.50
N HIS A 32 13.16 -21.77 25.42
CA HIS A 32 13.41 -21.59 26.84
C HIS A 32 14.22 -22.75 27.43
N ASP A 33 13.84 -24.00 27.13
CA ASP A 33 14.53 -25.20 27.58
C ASP A 33 15.94 -25.25 26.99
N TRP A 34 16.13 -24.87 25.73
CA TRP A 34 17.46 -24.78 25.10
C TRP A 34 18.39 -23.73 25.72
N ILE A 35 17.85 -22.58 26.16
CA ILE A 35 18.64 -21.52 26.83
C ILE A 35 19.25 -22.03 28.13
N TRP A 36 18.49 -22.85 28.85
CA TRP A 36 18.91 -23.48 30.10
C TRP A 36 19.57 -24.84 29.92
N ASP A 37 19.59 -25.36 28.69
CA ASP A 37 20.26 -26.61 28.38
C ASP A 37 21.76 -26.48 28.59
N ILE A 38 22.33 -27.51 29.19
CA ILE A 38 23.68 -27.54 29.72
C ILE A 38 24.51 -28.42 28.80
N ASP A 39 25.69 -27.95 28.39
CA ASP A 39 26.57 -28.77 27.57
C ASP A 39 27.34 -29.82 28.38
N GLU A 40 28.22 -30.52 27.65
CA GLU A 40 29.14 -31.52 28.21
C GLU A 40 30.05 -30.97 29.32
N ASP A 41 30.27 -29.65 29.36
CA ASP A 41 31.10 -28.96 30.35
C ASP A 41 30.28 -28.39 31.52
N GLY A 42 28.97 -28.61 31.57
CA GLY A 42 28.12 -28.08 32.63
C GLY A 42 27.79 -26.59 32.48
N VAL A 43 28.02 -26.00 31.29
CA VAL A 43 27.79 -24.58 31.01
C VAL A 43 26.47 -24.39 30.25
N PRO A 44 25.48 -23.69 30.83
CA PRO A 44 24.25 -23.34 30.14
C PRO A 44 24.50 -22.50 28.89
N ASN A 45 23.67 -22.66 27.85
CA ASN A 45 23.80 -21.89 26.62
C ASN A 45 23.73 -20.37 26.85
N ILE A 46 22.98 -19.90 27.86
CA ILE A 46 22.91 -18.49 28.27
C ILE A 46 24.27 -17.90 28.71
N ILE A 47 25.13 -18.68 29.35
CA ILE A 47 26.44 -18.18 29.81
C ILE A 47 27.40 -18.04 28.62
N LYS A 48 27.38 -18.99 27.67
CA LYS A 48 28.22 -18.93 26.46
C LYS A 48 27.86 -17.74 25.56
N MET A 49 26.58 -17.44 25.52
CA MET A 49 25.99 -16.28 24.88
C MET A 49 26.54 -14.98 25.45
N GLU A 50 26.46 -14.82 26.78
CA GLU A 50 26.99 -13.66 27.50
C GLU A 50 28.49 -13.51 27.28
N GLU A 51 29.27 -14.59 27.39
CA GLU A 51 30.71 -14.55 27.13
C GLU A 51 31.05 -14.09 25.71
N THR A 52 30.28 -14.55 24.72
CA THR A 52 30.55 -14.22 23.32
C THR A 52 30.10 -12.80 22.97
N ALA A 53 29.02 -12.31 23.58
CA ALA A 53 28.61 -10.92 23.52
C ALA A 53 29.69 -10.00 24.14
N CYS A 54 30.19 -10.34 25.33
CA CYS A 54 31.29 -9.64 25.99
C CYS A 54 32.59 -9.63 25.15
N LYS A 55 32.93 -10.75 24.49
CA LYS A 55 34.10 -10.84 23.60
C LYS A 55 33.96 -9.94 22.36
N ARG A 56 32.75 -9.76 21.81
CA ARG A 56 32.49 -8.94 20.61
C ARG A 56 32.33 -7.45 20.88
N ALA A 57 31.81 -7.07 22.06
CA ALA A 57 31.67 -5.67 22.44
C ALA A 57 33.03 -4.95 22.57
N GLY A 58 34.12 -5.70 22.76
CA GLY A 58 35.45 -5.16 22.99
C GLY A 58 35.58 -4.52 24.38
N ARG A 59 36.82 -4.48 24.93
CA ARG A 59 37.08 -4.00 26.30
C ARG A 59 36.61 -2.57 26.61
N TYR A 60 36.25 -1.77 25.61
CA TYR A 60 35.85 -0.37 25.79
C TYR A 60 34.36 -0.17 26.11
N VAL A 61 33.51 -1.19 25.93
CA VAL A 61 32.06 -1.07 26.23
C VAL A 61 31.73 -1.49 27.68
N SER A 62 32.59 -2.28 28.32
CA SER A 62 32.36 -2.79 29.68
C SER A 62 32.53 -1.76 30.80
N GLU A 63 33.05 -0.56 30.53
CA GLU A 63 33.31 0.44 31.57
C GLU A 63 32.13 1.39 31.86
N GLN A 64 31.06 1.37 31.04
CA GLN A 64 29.97 2.36 31.14
C GLN A 64 28.60 1.79 31.50
N TRP A 65 28.46 0.47 31.59
CA TRP A 65 27.18 -0.21 31.77
C TRP A 65 27.19 -0.92 33.12
N THR A 66 26.10 -0.82 33.88
CA THR A 66 25.97 -1.58 35.13
C THR A 66 25.82 -3.08 34.83
N ASP A 67 26.17 -3.96 35.77
CA ASP A 67 26.01 -5.41 35.61
C ASP A 67 24.57 -5.79 35.20
N GLU A 68 23.56 -5.09 35.74
CA GLU A 68 22.14 -5.25 35.36
C GLU A 68 21.83 -4.79 33.91
N GLN A 69 22.54 -3.78 33.39
CA GLN A 69 22.42 -3.33 32.00
C GLN A 69 23.13 -4.28 31.03
N LEU A 70 24.26 -4.85 31.45
CA LEU A 70 24.99 -5.88 30.72
C LEU A 70 24.23 -7.21 30.69
N GLU A 71 23.56 -7.62 31.78
CA GLU A 71 22.71 -8.81 31.80
C GLU A 71 21.47 -8.63 30.91
N ASN A 72 20.75 -7.51 31.01
CA ASN A 72 19.54 -7.29 30.23
C ASN A 72 19.82 -7.08 28.73
N ALA A 73 20.87 -6.35 28.39
CA ALA A 73 21.23 -6.13 27.00
C ALA A 73 22.07 -7.28 26.43
N GLY A 74 22.89 -7.93 27.24
CA GLY A 74 23.63 -9.13 26.86
C GLY A 74 22.69 -10.29 26.55
N ALA A 75 21.63 -10.50 27.33
CA ALA A 75 20.62 -11.53 27.05
C ALA A 75 19.83 -11.24 25.76
N GLN A 76 19.39 -10.00 25.55
CA GLN A 76 18.70 -9.60 24.31
C GLN A 76 19.64 -9.63 23.09
N GLU A 77 20.82 -9.04 23.20
CA GLU A 77 21.81 -8.97 22.12
C GLU A 77 22.35 -10.37 21.81
N ALA A 78 22.45 -11.25 22.79
CA ALA A 78 22.76 -12.65 22.57
C ALA A 78 21.62 -13.41 21.89
N MET A 79 20.36 -13.22 22.30
CA MET A 79 19.22 -13.81 21.58
C MET A 79 19.19 -13.39 20.10
N TYR A 80 19.47 -12.11 19.83
CA TYR A 80 19.48 -11.50 18.49
C TYR A 80 20.75 -11.84 17.66
N GLU A 81 21.94 -11.89 18.28
CA GLU A 81 23.20 -12.21 17.61
C GLU A 81 23.43 -13.71 17.44
N PHE A 82 23.00 -14.55 18.38
CA PHE A 82 23.25 -16.00 18.37
C PHE A 82 22.11 -16.85 17.79
N LYS A 83 21.06 -16.22 17.23
CA LYS A 83 19.93 -16.90 16.56
C LYS A 83 19.11 -17.78 17.50
N ILE A 84 18.74 -17.33 18.69
CA ILE A 84 18.27 -18.28 19.72
C ILE A 84 16.79 -18.63 19.62
N GLY A 85 16.07 -18.00 18.70
CA GLY A 85 14.80 -18.53 18.20
C GLY A 85 14.93 -19.60 17.12
N CYS A 86 16.14 -19.93 16.66
CA CYS A 86 16.30 -20.86 15.54
C CYS A 86 17.64 -21.62 15.58
N PRO A 87 17.63 -22.97 15.63
CA PRO A 87 18.83 -23.80 15.65
C PRO A 87 19.91 -23.26 14.69
N ARG A 88 21.21 -23.31 15.04
CA ARG A 88 22.31 -22.68 14.27
C ARG A 88 22.29 -22.97 12.74
N ASN A 89 21.63 -24.05 12.34
CA ASN A 89 21.45 -24.53 10.97
C ASN A 89 20.16 -24.06 10.26
N ILE A 90 19.28 -23.33 10.95
CA ILE A 90 18.00 -22.81 10.46
C ILE A 90 18.06 -21.29 10.64
N ALA A 91 18.82 -20.57 9.82
CA ALA A 91 18.60 -19.12 9.75
C ALA A 91 17.23 -18.92 9.11
N LEU A 92 16.25 -18.39 9.86
CA LEU A 92 15.01 -17.93 9.24
C LEU A 92 15.38 -16.94 8.13
N PRO A 93 14.80 -17.08 6.93
CA PRO A 93 15.07 -16.16 5.85
C PRO A 93 14.64 -14.77 6.28
N PHE A 94 15.39 -13.75 5.85
CA PHE A 94 14.94 -12.37 5.97
C PHE A 94 13.53 -12.24 5.36
N PRO A 95 12.62 -11.46 5.97
CA PRO A 95 11.38 -11.15 5.31
C PRO A 95 11.71 -10.47 3.98
N THR A 96 10.98 -10.80 2.93
CA THR A 96 11.14 -10.17 1.61
C THR A 96 9.83 -9.54 1.16
N ARG A 97 9.91 -8.36 0.52
CA ARG A 97 8.72 -7.60 0.11
C ARG A 97 7.87 -8.30 -0.95
N ASP A 98 8.46 -9.23 -1.71
CA ASP A 98 7.74 -10.03 -2.70
C ASP A 98 6.86 -11.13 -2.09
N LYS A 99 6.99 -11.39 -0.78
CA LYS A 99 6.28 -12.45 -0.05
C LYS A 99 5.78 -11.98 1.31
N THR A 100 4.86 -11.02 1.32
CA THR A 100 4.22 -10.55 2.56
C THR A 100 2.98 -11.35 2.95
N PHE A 101 2.58 -12.34 2.16
CA PHE A 101 1.39 -13.17 2.41
C PHE A 101 0.10 -12.36 2.64
N GLY A 102 -0.02 -11.21 1.98
CA GLY A 102 -1.17 -10.30 2.13
C GLY A 102 -1.17 -9.47 3.42
N TYR A 103 -0.05 -9.43 4.15
CA TYR A 103 0.19 -8.46 5.21
C TYR A 103 0.89 -7.21 4.66
N SER A 104 0.77 -6.09 5.37
CA SER A 104 1.63 -4.92 5.17
C SER A 104 3.07 -5.26 5.53
N TRP A 105 4.01 -4.49 4.99
CA TRP A 105 5.42 -4.69 5.28
C TRP A 105 5.75 -4.56 6.78
N PRO A 106 5.21 -3.58 7.53
CA PRO A 106 5.42 -3.52 8.98
C PRO A 106 4.87 -4.72 9.74
N ALA A 107 3.65 -5.18 9.43
CA ALA A 107 3.08 -6.37 10.05
C ALA A 107 3.93 -7.61 9.77
N TRP A 108 4.36 -7.78 8.52
CA TRP A 108 5.22 -8.89 8.11
C TRP A 108 6.59 -8.87 8.79
N CYS A 109 7.24 -7.71 8.86
CA CYS A 109 8.49 -7.54 9.60
C CYS A 109 8.30 -7.88 11.08
N THR A 110 7.19 -7.44 11.69
CA THR A 110 6.88 -7.74 13.09
C THR A 110 6.69 -9.23 13.32
N ALA A 111 5.99 -9.92 12.41
CA ALA A 111 5.82 -11.37 12.48
C ALA A 111 7.16 -12.10 12.37
N ALA A 112 8.02 -11.66 11.45
CA ALA A 112 9.36 -12.20 11.27
C ALA A 112 10.25 -11.98 12.51
N GLU A 113 10.29 -10.75 13.05
CA GLU A 113 11.02 -10.42 14.28
C GLU A 113 10.54 -11.25 15.46
N THR A 114 9.21 -11.37 15.63
CA THR A 114 8.62 -12.18 16.70
C THR A 114 9.09 -13.62 16.56
N ALA A 115 9.23 -14.15 15.33
CA ALA A 115 9.69 -15.51 15.06
C ALA A 115 11.21 -15.68 15.23
N GLY A 116 11.95 -14.62 15.59
CA GLY A 116 13.39 -14.64 15.73
C GLY A 116 14.15 -14.39 14.42
N SER A 117 13.47 -14.03 13.34
CA SER A 117 14.13 -13.59 12.11
C SER A 117 14.71 -12.19 12.28
N ARG A 118 15.84 -11.96 11.60
CA ARG A 118 16.40 -10.61 11.47
C ARG A 118 15.60 -9.80 10.46
N LEU A 119 15.55 -8.48 10.67
CA LEU A 119 15.11 -7.56 9.64
C LEU A 119 16.14 -7.47 8.50
N PRO A 120 15.71 -7.15 7.27
CA PRO A 120 16.62 -6.94 6.16
C PRO A 120 17.60 -5.80 6.47
N PRO A 121 18.87 -5.89 6.02
CA PRO A 121 19.81 -4.80 6.20
C PRO A 121 19.32 -3.54 5.48
N PHE A 122 19.74 -2.37 5.98
CA PHE A 122 19.42 -1.09 5.36
C PHE A 122 19.79 -1.08 3.87
N SER A 123 18.88 -0.57 3.05
CA SER A 123 19.05 -0.40 1.62
C SER A 123 18.59 1.00 1.25
N LEU A 124 19.52 1.84 0.80
CA LEU A 124 19.20 3.22 0.40
C LEU A 124 18.28 3.22 -0.81
N LYS A 125 18.50 2.29 -1.74
CA LYS A 125 17.61 2.06 -2.88
C LYS A 125 16.19 1.72 -2.44
N GLU A 126 16.04 0.85 -1.44
CA GLU A 126 14.72 0.47 -0.92
C GLU A 126 14.03 1.64 -0.23
N ALA A 127 14.74 2.38 0.63
CA ALA A 127 14.21 3.59 1.25
C ALA A 127 13.74 4.62 0.20
N MET A 128 14.50 4.82 -0.89
CA MET A 128 14.09 5.69 -2.00
C MET A 128 12.81 5.19 -2.68
N MET A 129 12.68 3.87 -2.93
CA MET A 129 11.47 3.29 -3.51
C MET A 129 10.23 3.44 -2.61
N VAL A 130 10.40 3.26 -1.30
CA VAL A 130 9.31 3.48 -0.33
C VAL A 130 8.90 4.95 -0.30
N ALA A 131 9.87 5.88 -0.28
CA ALA A 131 9.59 7.31 -0.34
C ALA A 131 8.83 7.71 -1.62
N GLU A 132 9.20 7.15 -2.78
CA GLU A 132 8.48 7.35 -4.05
C GLU A 132 7.05 6.82 -3.98
N SER A 133 6.87 5.62 -3.42
CA SER A 133 5.53 5.03 -3.23
C SER A 133 4.65 5.89 -2.31
N CYS A 134 5.23 6.52 -1.29
CA CYS A 134 4.55 7.50 -0.46
C CYS A 134 4.21 8.77 -1.25
N ILE A 135 5.13 9.36 -2.00
CA ILE A 135 4.82 10.53 -2.84
C ILE A 135 3.62 10.26 -3.75
N ASP A 136 3.61 9.11 -4.42
CA ASP A 136 2.52 8.71 -5.33
C ASP A 136 1.18 8.54 -4.60
N TYR A 137 1.19 8.01 -3.37
CA TYR A 137 -0.02 7.85 -2.55
C TYR A 137 -0.62 9.21 -2.15
N TRP A 138 0.18 10.10 -1.54
CA TRP A 138 -0.29 11.41 -1.12
C TRP A 138 -0.68 12.27 -2.33
N HIS A 139 0.07 12.18 -3.44
CA HIS A 139 -0.29 12.81 -4.71
C HIS A 139 -1.65 12.33 -5.23
N SER A 140 -1.87 11.00 -5.26
CA SER A 140 -3.13 10.41 -5.71
C SER A 140 -4.32 10.85 -4.87
N GLN A 141 -4.15 11.00 -3.55
CA GLN A 141 -5.22 11.54 -2.69
C GLN A 141 -5.60 12.98 -3.06
N ILE A 142 -4.60 13.84 -3.26
CA ILE A 142 -4.84 15.25 -3.64
C ILE A 142 -5.55 15.32 -5.00
N ILE A 143 -5.14 14.49 -5.97
CA ILE A 143 -5.78 14.42 -7.28
C ILE A 143 -7.20 13.85 -7.20
N GLU A 144 -7.43 12.83 -6.38
CA GLU A 144 -8.77 12.27 -6.14
C GLU A 144 -9.73 13.34 -5.61
N TRP A 145 -9.29 14.16 -4.65
CA TRP A 145 -10.13 15.21 -4.09
C TRP A 145 -10.57 16.26 -5.12
N ASN A 146 -9.72 16.56 -6.10
CA ASN A 146 -10.10 17.46 -7.19
C ASN A 146 -10.97 16.76 -8.25
N THR A 147 -10.62 15.53 -8.64
CA THR A 147 -11.23 14.85 -9.79
C THR A 147 -12.52 14.12 -9.45
N GLN A 148 -12.76 13.83 -8.17
CA GLN A 148 -13.94 13.13 -7.66
C GLN A 148 -14.49 13.89 -6.43
N PRO A 149 -15.21 15.01 -6.64
CA PRO A 149 -15.75 15.81 -5.55
C PRO A 149 -16.62 15.03 -4.56
N GLU A 150 -17.31 13.98 -5.02
CA GLU A 150 -18.12 13.10 -4.18
C GLU A 150 -17.26 12.29 -3.20
N ALA A 151 -16.08 11.83 -3.63
CA ALA A 151 -15.14 11.15 -2.77
C ALA A 151 -14.56 12.11 -1.72
N PHE A 152 -14.29 13.37 -2.11
CA PHE A 152 -13.87 14.40 -1.16
C PHE A 152 -14.98 14.71 -0.16
N ASN A 153 -16.22 14.90 -0.59
CA ASN A 153 -17.36 15.14 0.29
C ASN A 153 -17.59 13.98 1.26
N MET A 154 -17.43 12.73 0.81
CA MET A 154 -17.51 11.55 1.67
C MET A 154 -16.40 11.59 2.73
N HIS A 155 -15.18 11.98 2.34
CA HIS A 155 -14.08 12.15 3.28
C HIS A 155 -14.35 13.24 4.31
N ILE A 156 -14.80 14.43 3.88
CA ILE A 156 -15.21 15.52 4.76
C ILE A 156 -16.30 15.03 5.74
N ARG A 157 -17.26 14.25 5.24
CA ARG A 157 -18.32 13.67 6.07
C ARG A 157 -17.77 12.74 7.13
N GLU A 158 -16.91 11.80 6.77
CA GLU A 158 -16.34 10.88 7.76
C GLU A 158 -15.49 11.57 8.83
N ILE A 159 -14.83 12.69 8.47
CA ILE A 159 -14.03 13.47 9.42
C ILE A 159 -14.90 14.35 10.31
N SER A 160 -15.86 15.07 9.71
CA SER A 160 -16.62 16.10 10.40
C SER A 160 -17.89 15.58 11.07
N GLU A 161 -18.57 14.57 10.51
CA GLU A 161 -19.82 14.03 11.08
C GLU A 161 -19.65 13.52 12.51
N PRO A 162 -18.61 12.73 12.84
CA PRO A 162 -18.42 12.28 14.21
C PRO A 162 -18.24 13.46 15.16
N VAL A 163 -17.55 14.52 14.73
CA VAL A 163 -17.39 15.76 15.49
C VAL A 163 -18.73 16.47 15.67
N LEU A 164 -19.53 16.61 14.60
CA LEU A 164 -20.87 17.23 14.64
C LEU A 164 -21.80 16.51 15.63
N VAL A 165 -21.71 15.18 15.69
CA VAL A 165 -22.54 14.33 16.57
C VAL A 165 -22.00 14.28 18.01
N ALA A 166 -20.69 14.44 18.22
CA ALA A 166 -20.03 14.22 19.50
C ALA A 166 -20.31 15.34 20.51
N LYS A 167 -21.55 15.46 21.03
CA LYS A 167 -22.01 16.36 22.11
C LYS A 167 -21.17 16.38 23.41
N GLN A 168 -20.13 15.56 23.54
CA GLN A 168 -19.31 15.42 24.75
C GLN A 168 -17.99 16.21 24.75
N PHE A 169 -17.46 16.64 23.60
CA PHE A 169 -16.20 17.41 23.57
C PHE A 169 -16.39 18.94 23.70
N TRP A 170 -17.63 19.42 23.90
CA TRP A 170 -17.96 20.84 23.70
C TRP A 170 -17.66 21.76 24.88
N GLN A 171 -17.40 21.25 26.07
CA GLN A 171 -17.04 22.11 27.21
C GLN A 171 -15.77 22.92 26.92
N ASP A 172 -14.85 22.37 26.12
CA ASP A 172 -13.63 23.07 25.66
C ASP A 172 -13.81 23.83 24.33
N LEU A 173 -14.99 23.73 23.69
CA LEU A 173 -15.28 24.29 22.36
C LEU A 173 -16.22 25.50 22.40
N GLU A 174 -16.83 25.81 23.54
CA GLU A 174 -17.68 26.99 23.70
C GLU A 174 -16.94 28.29 23.33
N ASP A 175 -15.62 28.32 23.53
CA ASP A 175 -14.76 29.45 23.19
C ASP A 175 -14.28 29.48 21.73
N ILE A 176 -14.59 28.44 20.93
CA ILE A 176 -13.98 28.25 19.62
C ILE A 176 -15.03 28.35 18.53
N ASN A 177 -14.92 29.45 17.79
CA ASN A 177 -15.69 29.67 16.59
C ASN A 177 -15.33 28.59 15.55
N HIS A 178 -16.22 27.62 15.39
CA HIS A 178 -16.29 26.68 14.26
C HIS A 178 -15.28 25.52 14.21
N PRO A 179 -15.35 24.58 15.16
CA PRO A 179 -14.39 23.49 15.30
C PRO A 179 -14.28 22.54 14.08
N HIS A 180 -15.37 22.33 13.36
CA HIS A 180 -15.40 21.44 12.20
C HIS A 180 -14.59 21.98 11.01
N THR A 181 -14.56 23.31 10.80
CA THR A 181 -13.71 23.92 9.77
C THR A 181 -12.25 23.78 10.14
N ILE A 182 -11.91 23.93 11.42
CA ILE A 182 -10.52 23.77 11.87
C ILE A 182 -10.06 22.33 11.63
N ILE A 183 -10.87 21.33 11.97
CA ILE A 183 -10.53 19.91 11.74
C ILE A 183 -10.44 19.60 10.24
N LEU A 184 -11.37 20.12 9.43
CA LEU A 184 -11.35 19.98 7.98
C LEU A 184 -10.07 20.59 7.37
N ASN A 185 -9.83 21.87 7.67
CA ASN A 185 -8.67 22.60 7.16
C ASN A 185 -7.37 21.96 7.63
N ARG A 186 -7.32 21.49 8.89
CA ARG A 186 -6.20 20.73 9.41
C ARG A 186 -5.96 19.47 8.61
N ARG A 187 -6.98 18.66 8.36
CA ARG A 187 -6.78 17.40 7.65
C ARG A 187 -6.34 17.61 6.20
N VAL A 188 -6.87 18.62 5.53
CA VAL A 188 -6.41 19.01 4.19
C VAL A 188 -4.95 19.48 4.25
N ARG A 189 -4.61 20.34 5.21
CA ARG A 189 -3.23 20.75 5.50
C ARG A 189 -2.31 19.54 5.70
N ASP A 190 -2.70 18.57 6.51
CA ASP A 190 -1.89 17.37 6.80
C ASP A 190 -1.57 16.55 5.54
N VAL A 191 -2.49 16.47 4.58
CA VAL A 191 -2.26 15.75 3.31
C VAL A 191 -1.27 16.51 2.42
N PHE A 192 -1.39 17.84 2.33
CA PHE A 192 -0.42 18.67 1.58
C PHE A 192 0.95 18.73 2.28
N GLU A 193 0.99 18.82 3.61
CA GLU A 193 2.22 18.70 4.39
C GLU A 193 2.84 17.33 4.13
N GLY A 194 2.07 16.24 4.24
CA GLY A 194 2.51 14.88 3.96
C GLY A 194 3.22 14.76 2.61
N TYR A 195 2.59 15.29 1.55
CA TYR A 195 3.16 15.33 0.21
C TYR A 195 4.49 16.10 0.15
N CYS A 196 4.57 17.30 0.72
CA CYS A 196 5.79 18.11 0.75
C CYS A 196 6.92 17.46 1.55
N PHE A 197 6.60 16.86 2.70
CA PHE A 197 7.55 16.14 3.54
C PHE A 197 8.14 14.93 2.81
N TRP A 198 7.32 14.14 2.08
CA TRP A 198 7.83 12.99 1.33
C TRP A 198 8.75 13.38 0.17
N HIS A 199 8.45 14.46 -0.56
CA HIS A 199 9.39 15.03 -1.54
C HIS A 199 10.71 15.44 -0.90
N ASN A 200 10.66 16.07 0.25
CA ASN A 200 11.85 16.47 0.99
C ASN A 200 12.64 15.28 1.56
N ILE A 201 11.94 14.21 1.99
CA ILE A 201 12.56 12.94 2.37
C ILE A 201 13.31 12.35 1.18
N LYS A 202 12.67 12.25 0.01
CA LYS A 202 13.32 11.77 -1.23
C LYS A 202 14.55 12.59 -1.58
N ALA A 203 14.46 13.92 -1.53
CA ALA A 203 15.61 14.81 -1.77
C ALA A 203 16.74 14.60 -0.73
N THR A 204 16.38 14.32 0.52
CA THR A 204 17.36 14.02 1.59
C THR A 204 18.06 12.68 1.34
N LEU A 205 17.32 11.64 0.93
CA LEU A 205 17.91 10.36 0.53
C LEU A 205 18.84 10.50 -0.67
N GLN A 206 18.50 11.34 -1.64
CA GLN A 206 19.38 11.62 -2.78
C GLN A 206 20.67 12.30 -2.33
N ARG A 207 20.62 13.28 -1.42
CA ARG A 207 21.83 13.90 -0.86
C ARG A 207 22.68 12.90 -0.06
N LEU A 208 22.06 12.00 0.72
CA LEU A 208 22.77 10.92 1.41
C LEU A 208 23.50 10.00 0.43
N LYS A 209 22.85 9.69 -0.71
CA LYS A 209 23.47 8.94 -1.81
C LYS A 209 24.67 9.69 -2.39
N ASP A 210 24.51 10.98 -2.66
CA ASP A 210 25.56 11.84 -3.24
C ASP A 210 26.75 12.01 -2.27
N HIS A 211 26.49 11.99 -0.96
CA HIS A 211 27.52 11.98 0.09
C HIS A 211 28.20 10.61 0.28
N GLY A 212 27.79 9.58 -0.45
CA GLY A 212 28.40 8.25 -0.38
C GLY A 212 28.00 7.44 0.84
N LEU A 213 26.76 7.61 1.34
CA LEU A 213 26.20 6.68 2.32
C LEU A 213 26.22 5.25 1.75
N ALA A 214 26.83 4.33 2.49
CA ALA A 214 26.97 2.94 2.09
C ALA A 214 25.62 2.20 2.14
N GLU A 215 25.49 1.17 1.31
CA GLU A 215 24.39 0.21 1.41
C GLU A 215 24.62 -0.71 2.63
N GLY A 216 23.74 -0.62 3.61
CA GLY A 216 23.63 -1.55 4.73
C GLY A 216 24.85 -1.74 5.65
N GLY A 217 24.60 -2.51 6.71
CA GLY A 217 25.63 -3.04 7.59
C GLY A 217 26.38 -2.01 8.44
N GLN A 218 27.47 -2.48 9.07
CA GLN A 218 28.25 -1.72 10.04
C GLN A 218 28.85 -0.44 9.45
N LYS A 219 29.18 -0.42 8.15
CA LYS A 219 29.74 0.77 7.48
C LYS A 219 28.73 1.91 7.43
N ALA A 220 27.50 1.62 6.99
CA ALA A 220 26.43 2.62 6.93
C ALA A 220 26.10 3.15 8.33
N THR A 221 26.04 2.25 9.33
CA THR A 221 25.89 2.61 10.76
C THR A 221 27.00 3.56 11.22
N LEU A 222 28.27 3.22 10.98
CA LEU A 222 29.38 4.08 11.37
C LEU A 222 29.31 5.46 10.69
N GLN A 223 28.93 5.54 9.42
CA GLN A 223 28.78 6.80 8.70
C GLN A 223 27.69 7.70 9.31
N VAL A 224 26.55 7.16 9.74
CA VAL A 224 25.48 7.96 10.37
C VAL A 224 25.76 8.32 11.83
N MET A 225 26.64 7.57 12.51
CA MET A 225 27.06 7.86 13.89
C MET A 225 28.23 8.86 13.95
N THR A 226 29.07 8.90 12.91
CA THR A 226 30.26 9.76 12.86
C THR A 226 29.86 11.20 12.51
N PRO A 227 30.31 12.22 13.27
CA PRO A 227 30.11 13.63 12.91
C PRO A 227 30.49 13.93 11.45
N GLY A 228 29.61 14.63 10.72
CA GLY A 228 29.83 14.99 9.33
C GLY A 228 28.54 15.10 8.52
N LEU A 229 28.67 15.38 7.22
CA LEU A 229 27.55 15.64 6.31
C LEU A 229 26.51 14.51 6.28
N ILE A 230 26.96 13.25 6.31
CA ILE A 230 26.06 12.08 6.30
C ILE A 230 25.21 12.05 7.58
N ARG A 231 25.82 12.22 8.75
CA ARG A 231 25.10 12.26 10.03
C ARG A 231 24.10 13.42 10.09
N ASP A 232 24.50 14.60 9.61
CA ASP A 232 23.63 15.78 9.63
C ASP A 232 22.42 15.60 8.69
N GLU A 233 22.62 15.09 7.48
CA GLU A 233 21.52 14.77 6.56
C GLU A 233 20.66 13.60 7.09
N TRP A 234 21.26 12.62 7.76
CA TRP A 234 20.52 11.53 8.40
C TRP A 234 19.63 12.04 9.54
N ALA A 235 20.14 12.93 10.39
CA ALA A 235 19.35 13.57 11.45
C ALA A 235 18.16 14.34 10.87
N LYS A 236 18.37 15.09 9.77
CA LYS A 236 17.30 15.77 9.02
C LYS A 236 16.28 14.79 8.45
N LEU A 237 16.70 13.61 8.01
CA LEU A 237 15.80 12.57 7.51
C LEU A 237 14.91 12.05 8.65
N GLN A 238 15.53 11.63 9.76
CA GLN A 238 14.82 11.09 10.93
C GLN A 238 13.80 12.08 11.49
N PHE A 239 14.17 13.36 11.59
CA PHE A 239 13.26 14.40 12.06
C PHE A 239 12.01 14.52 11.17
N LYS A 240 12.18 14.51 9.84
CA LYS A 240 11.05 14.61 8.89
C LYS A 240 10.10 13.42 9.02
N VAL A 241 10.64 12.22 9.20
CA VAL A 241 9.85 10.99 9.36
C VAL A 241 9.09 10.98 10.68
N LEU A 242 9.74 11.34 11.79
CA LEU A 242 9.08 11.46 13.10
C LEU A 242 7.96 12.52 13.08
N HIS A 243 8.16 13.60 12.34
CA HIS A 243 7.12 14.62 12.18
C HIS A 243 5.89 14.08 11.44
N LEU A 244 6.09 13.36 10.32
CA LEU A 244 5.02 12.68 9.59
C LEU A 244 4.31 11.65 10.45
N GLU A 245 5.07 10.85 11.19
CA GLU A 245 4.54 9.84 12.10
C GLU A 245 3.61 10.50 13.14
N MET A 246 4.06 11.58 13.75
CA MET A 246 3.26 12.32 14.72
C MET A 246 1.99 12.92 14.11
N ILE A 247 2.05 13.51 12.91
CA ILE A 247 0.85 14.02 12.20
C ILE A 247 -0.19 12.90 12.09
N VAL A 248 0.22 11.74 11.58
CA VAL A 248 -0.70 10.61 11.35
C VAL A 248 -1.17 9.98 12.65
N THR A 249 -0.30 9.82 13.66
CA THR A 249 -0.70 9.34 14.99
C THR A 249 -1.77 10.26 15.60
N LYS A 250 -1.60 11.59 15.52
CA LYS A 250 -2.62 12.53 16.02
C LYS A 250 -3.93 12.42 15.25
N ALA A 251 -3.86 12.30 13.92
CA ALA A 251 -5.06 12.10 13.11
C ALA A 251 -5.79 10.79 13.47
N LEU A 252 -5.05 9.69 13.70
CA LEU A 252 -5.59 8.42 14.20
C LEU A 252 -6.27 8.57 15.56
N GLN A 253 -5.61 9.25 16.51
CA GLN A 253 -6.16 9.50 17.83
C GLN A 253 -7.46 10.32 17.77
N VAL A 254 -7.52 11.37 16.94
CA VAL A 254 -8.75 12.13 16.72
C VAL A 254 -9.82 11.26 16.09
N ALA A 255 -9.52 10.54 15.01
CA ALA A 255 -10.49 9.68 14.34
C ALA A 255 -11.06 8.59 15.28
N PHE A 256 -10.23 8.00 16.13
CA PHE A 256 -10.66 7.06 17.16
C PHE A 256 -11.54 7.74 18.21
N ALA A 257 -11.09 8.87 18.78
CA ALA A 257 -11.78 9.62 19.82
C ALA A 257 -13.13 10.20 19.37
N THR A 258 -13.24 10.63 18.11
CA THR A 258 -14.49 11.16 17.58
C THR A 258 -15.42 10.04 17.11
N GLY A 259 -14.86 8.91 16.68
CA GLY A 259 -15.60 7.74 16.21
C GLY A 259 -15.80 6.66 17.28
N ARG A 260 -15.29 5.47 16.99
CA ARG A 260 -15.56 4.23 17.76
C ARG A 260 -15.06 4.31 19.21
N GLY A 261 -13.95 5.00 19.44
CA GLY A 261 -13.32 5.18 20.74
C GLY A 261 -13.90 6.28 21.62
N ARG A 262 -14.98 6.96 21.19
CA ARG A 262 -15.53 8.14 21.88
C ARG A 262 -15.77 7.96 23.37
N ASN A 263 -16.32 6.81 23.76
CA ASN A 263 -16.61 6.53 25.17
C ASN A 263 -15.42 5.92 25.93
N LEU A 264 -14.35 5.58 25.20
CA LEU A 264 -13.16 4.89 25.73
C LEU A 264 -12.02 5.85 26.06
N VAL A 265 -12.09 7.09 25.57
CA VAL A 265 -11.00 8.06 25.74
C VAL A 265 -11.38 9.24 26.63
N GLU A 266 -10.36 9.89 27.18
CA GLU A 266 -10.42 11.19 27.85
C GLU A 266 -9.25 12.07 27.40
N PRO A 267 -9.38 13.40 27.47
CA PRO A 267 -8.27 14.33 27.21
C PRO A 267 -7.01 14.00 28.00
N TYR A 268 -5.84 14.20 27.39
CA TYR A 268 -4.56 13.94 28.06
C TYR A 268 -4.29 14.86 29.25
N ASP A 269 -4.74 16.10 29.18
CA ASP A 269 -4.58 17.12 30.22
C ASP A 269 -5.73 18.15 30.12
N ASP A 270 -5.64 19.27 30.84
CA ASP A 270 -6.63 20.35 30.78
C ASP A 270 -6.35 21.37 29.66
N THR A 271 -5.39 21.11 28.77
CA THR A 271 -5.09 22.01 27.65
C THR A 271 -6.26 21.98 26.66
N PRO A 272 -6.77 23.12 26.16
CA PRO A 272 -7.85 23.10 25.16
C PRO A 272 -7.50 22.22 23.95
N PHE A 273 -8.48 21.47 23.44
CA PHE A 273 -8.28 20.50 22.36
C PHE A 273 -7.47 21.06 21.19
N PHE A 274 -7.82 22.24 20.68
CA PHE A 274 -7.11 22.82 19.53
C PHE A 274 -5.67 23.21 19.83
N LYS A 275 -5.40 23.69 21.04
CA LYS A 275 -4.03 23.94 21.45
C LYS A 275 -3.22 22.65 21.49
N ARG A 276 -3.80 21.50 21.89
CA ARG A 276 -3.13 20.19 21.76
C ARG A 276 -3.00 19.72 20.31
N PHE A 277 -4.02 19.96 19.51
CA PHE A 277 -4.13 19.51 18.13
C PHE A 277 -3.12 20.22 17.22
N ASP A 278 -2.95 21.53 17.39
CA ASP A 278 -2.01 22.36 16.62
C ASP A 278 -0.57 22.33 17.15
N CYS A 279 -0.33 22.02 18.44
CA CYS A 279 1.03 22.05 19.00
C CYS A 279 1.86 20.80 18.61
N TYR A 280 2.93 21.00 17.86
CA TYR A 280 3.79 19.96 17.29
C TYR A 280 4.91 19.33 18.15
N PRO A 281 5.34 19.82 19.33
CA PRO A 281 6.44 19.13 20.02
C PRO A 281 6.00 18.05 21.01
N GLU A 282 4.95 18.30 21.79
CA GLU A 282 4.68 17.52 23.00
C GLU A 282 3.19 17.58 23.32
N LYS A 283 2.50 16.44 23.17
CA LYS A 283 1.33 15.97 23.92
C LYS A 283 0.63 14.87 23.11
N LEU A 284 0.40 13.74 23.78
CA LEU A 284 -0.64 12.79 23.38
C LEU A 284 -1.98 13.54 23.48
N LEU A 285 -2.93 13.25 22.60
CA LEU A 285 -4.21 13.97 22.61
C LEU A 285 -5.16 13.41 23.68
N TYR A 286 -5.08 12.10 23.90
CA TYR A 286 -6.01 11.38 24.76
C TYR A 286 -5.32 10.25 25.56
N TYR A 287 -5.98 9.83 26.65
CA TYR A 287 -5.75 8.56 27.35
C TYR A 287 -6.96 7.63 27.20
N LEU A 288 -6.72 6.33 27.34
CA LEU A 288 -7.78 5.33 27.52
C LEU A 288 -8.26 5.31 28.97
N LYS A 289 -9.59 5.39 29.13
CA LYS A 289 -10.30 5.17 30.40
C LYS A 289 -10.23 3.72 30.89
N PRO A 290 -10.53 2.70 30.07
CA PRO A 290 -10.42 1.31 30.52
C PRO A 290 -8.95 0.90 30.63
N SER A 291 -8.67 -0.14 31.43
CA SER A 291 -7.37 -0.82 31.41
C SER A 291 -7.18 -1.59 30.09
N SER A 292 -5.93 -1.94 29.77
CA SER A 292 -5.59 -2.75 28.59
C SER A 292 -6.32 -4.09 28.60
N ILE A 293 -6.34 -4.76 29.76
CA ILE A 293 -7.06 -6.03 29.97
C ILE A 293 -8.56 -5.84 29.77
N GLY A 294 -9.17 -4.84 30.41
CA GLY A 294 -10.61 -4.61 30.32
C GLY A 294 -11.05 -4.25 28.91
N LEU A 295 -10.24 -3.49 28.17
CA LEU A 295 -10.53 -3.19 26.77
C LEU A 295 -10.39 -4.43 25.88
N ARG A 296 -9.36 -5.25 26.11
CA ARG A 296 -9.13 -6.51 25.37
C ARG A 296 -10.29 -7.49 25.54
N GLU A 297 -10.84 -7.60 26.76
CA GLU A 297 -11.97 -8.48 27.08
C GLU A 297 -13.31 -7.96 26.53
N SER A 298 -13.55 -6.66 26.60
CA SER A 298 -14.82 -6.06 26.16
C SER A 298 -14.92 -5.86 24.64
N SER A 299 -13.81 -5.51 23.98
CA SER A 299 -13.75 -5.32 22.54
C SER A 299 -12.31 -5.43 22.05
N TYR A 300 -11.95 -6.62 21.55
CA TYR A 300 -10.60 -6.86 21.04
C TYR A 300 -10.24 -5.96 19.86
N LEU A 301 -11.21 -5.63 19.00
CA LEU A 301 -11.01 -4.67 17.91
C LEU A 301 -10.63 -3.28 18.45
N ASP A 302 -11.32 -2.79 19.48
CA ASP A 302 -11.01 -1.48 20.07
C ASP A 302 -9.66 -1.47 20.80
N PHE A 303 -9.29 -2.60 21.42
CA PHE A 303 -7.96 -2.79 21.98
C PHE A 303 -6.87 -2.64 20.89
N LEU A 304 -7.04 -3.31 19.75
CA LEU A 304 -6.09 -3.23 18.63
C LEU A 304 -6.03 -1.84 18.02
N LEU A 305 -7.18 -1.20 17.79
CA LEU A 305 -7.24 0.16 17.27
C LEU A 305 -6.61 1.18 18.22
N ALA A 306 -6.82 1.03 19.52
CA ALA A 306 -6.19 1.89 20.52
C ALA A 306 -4.67 1.76 20.52
N GLY A 307 -4.14 0.53 20.36
CA GLY A 307 -2.72 0.28 20.17
C GLY A 307 -2.16 0.87 18.86
N ILE A 308 -2.91 0.79 17.76
CA ILE A 308 -2.56 1.44 16.48
C ILE A 308 -2.52 2.97 16.62
N CYS A 309 -3.40 3.55 17.45
CA CYS A 309 -3.42 4.98 17.76
C CYS A 309 -2.35 5.41 18.77
N GLU A 310 -1.56 4.47 19.29
CA GLU A 310 -0.54 4.71 20.34
C GLU A 310 -1.14 5.42 21.56
N LEU A 311 -2.38 5.04 21.92
CA LEU A 311 -3.07 5.65 23.05
C LEU A 311 -2.54 5.10 24.37
N PRO A 312 -2.02 5.95 25.27
CA PRO A 312 -1.65 5.53 26.61
C PRO A 312 -2.87 5.09 27.43
N TYR A 313 -2.65 4.14 28.35
CA TYR A 313 -3.57 3.85 29.44
C TYR A 313 -3.23 4.73 30.64
N LYS A 314 -4.24 5.37 31.25
CA LYS A 314 -4.02 6.37 32.33
C LYS A 314 -3.12 5.87 33.47
N ASN A 315 -3.22 4.59 33.82
CA ASN A 315 -2.56 3.99 34.97
C ASN A 315 -1.54 2.90 34.61
N GLU A 316 -1.22 2.70 33.33
CA GLU A 316 -0.26 1.66 32.92
C GLU A 316 1.00 2.28 32.34
N LYS A 317 2.16 1.83 32.85
CA LYS A 317 3.47 2.31 32.37
C LYS A 317 3.84 1.73 31.01
N LYS A 318 3.28 0.57 30.65
CA LYS A 318 3.61 -0.14 29.43
C LYS A 318 2.54 0.15 28.37
N GLN A 319 2.97 0.70 27.24
CA GLN A 319 2.14 0.81 26.06
C GLN A 319 2.34 -0.41 25.17
N GLU A 320 1.28 -0.85 24.53
CA GLU A 320 1.39 -1.82 23.44
C GLU A 320 2.13 -1.18 22.26
N SER A 321 2.97 -1.97 21.59
CA SER A 321 3.70 -1.48 20.43
C SER A 321 2.77 -1.39 19.23
N TYR A 322 2.75 -0.23 18.55
CA TYR A 322 2.05 -0.03 17.27
C TYR A 322 2.24 -1.22 16.32
N ARG A 323 3.49 -1.68 16.16
CA ARG A 323 3.88 -2.79 15.27
C ARG A 323 3.14 -4.09 15.59
N ARG A 324 3.03 -4.41 16.88
CA ARG A 324 2.29 -5.59 17.36
C ARG A 324 0.80 -5.45 17.11
N SER A 325 0.22 -4.30 17.46
CA SER A 325 -1.20 -4.03 17.24
C SER A 325 -1.56 -4.05 15.75
N GLN A 326 -0.69 -3.55 14.87
CA GLN A 326 -0.85 -3.61 13.42
C GLN A 326 -0.86 -5.06 12.90
N LEU A 327 0.08 -5.89 13.35
CA LEU A 327 0.11 -7.31 12.99
C LEU A 327 -1.15 -8.05 13.44
N GLU A 328 -1.50 -7.91 14.72
CA GLU A 328 -2.70 -8.57 15.29
C GLU A 328 -3.99 -8.07 14.62
N PHE A 329 -4.05 -6.78 14.25
CA PHE A 329 -5.17 -6.21 13.49
C PHE A 329 -5.28 -6.83 12.10
N GLU A 330 -4.20 -6.94 11.34
CA GLU A 330 -4.24 -7.52 10.00
C GLU A 330 -4.52 -9.03 10.00
N GLN A 331 -4.04 -9.75 11.02
CA GLN A 331 -4.43 -11.14 11.26
C GLN A 331 -5.94 -11.22 11.56
N GLY A 332 -6.41 -10.38 12.48
CA GLY A 332 -7.81 -10.30 12.84
C GLY A 332 -8.72 -9.94 11.67
N VAL A 333 -8.35 -9.02 10.79
CA VAL A 333 -9.12 -8.68 9.57
C VAL A 333 -9.21 -9.84 8.59
N LYS A 334 -8.18 -10.70 8.50
CA LYS A 334 -8.25 -11.90 7.66
C LYS A 334 -9.24 -12.92 8.20
N ASP A 335 -9.26 -13.08 9.52
CA ASP A 335 -10.17 -14.00 10.21
C ASP A 335 -11.59 -13.42 10.34
N HIS A 336 -11.70 -12.09 10.39
CA HIS A 336 -12.90 -11.30 10.62
C HIS A 336 -13.02 -10.12 9.62
N PRO A 337 -13.33 -10.38 8.33
CA PRO A 337 -13.43 -9.33 7.31
C PRO A 337 -14.46 -8.23 7.63
N GLU A 338 -15.45 -8.52 8.46
CA GLU A 338 -16.44 -7.56 8.95
C GLU A 338 -15.82 -6.42 9.76
N TRP A 339 -14.63 -6.60 10.36
CA TRP A 339 -13.94 -5.54 11.09
C TRP A 339 -13.68 -4.31 10.23
N LEU A 340 -13.41 -4.49 8.94
CA LEU A 340 -13.26 -3.37 8.01
C LEU A 340 -14.56 -2.58 7.87
N ARG A 341 -15.72 -3.23 7.89
CA ARG A 341 -17.03 -2.55 7.85
C ARG A 341 -17.35 -1.83 9.17
N MET A 342 -16.74 -2.25 10.27
CA MET A 342 -16.91 -1.64 11.59
C MET A 342 -16.04 -0.38 11.77
N ILE A 343 -15.14 -0.09 10.83
CA ILE A 343 -14.22 1.05 10.85
C ILE A 343 -14.52 1.96 9.65
N GLY A 344 -14.66 3.27 9.88
CA GLY A 344 -14.90 4.23 8.80
C GLY A 344 -13.73 4.29 7.79
N ASN A 345 -14.00 4.64 6.53
CA ASN A 345 -12.97 4.62 5.48
C ASN A 345 -11.81 5.58 5.81
N HIS A 346 -12.10 6.72 6.43
CA HIS A 346 -11.10 7.67 6.91
C HIS A 346 -10.11 7.01 7.88
N MET A 347 -10.61 6.25 8.85
CA MET A 347 -9.76 5.55 9.82
C MET A 347 -8.94 4.45 9.13
N GLN A 348 -9.54 3.67 8.24
CA GLN A 348 -8.80 2.68 7.44
C GLN A 348 -7.69 3.33 6.61
N ARG A 349 -7.95 4.50 6.04
CA ARG A 349 -6.96 5.28 5.27
C ARG A 349 -5.80 5.74 6.16
N LEU A 350 -6.09 6.25 7.36
CA LEU A 350 -5.08 6.65 8.33
C LEU A 350 -4.22 5.47 8.83
N ILE A 351 -4.82 4.28 9.01
CA ILE A 351 -4.08 3.04 9.33
C ILE A 351 -3.10 2.72 8.20
N GLY A 352 -3.55 2.83 6.94
CA GLY A 352 -2.69 2.68 5.76
C GLY A 352 -1.54 3.70 5.72
N GLU A 353 -1.82 4.98 6.01
CA GLU A 353 -0.80 6.04 6.10
C GLU A 353 0.25 5.73 7.16
N LYS A 354 -0.18 5.32 8.35
CA LYS A 354 0.73 4.96 9.46
C LYS A 354 1.57 3.74 9.11
N ALA A 355 0.99 2.75 8.42
CA ALA A 355 1.72 1.58 7.93
C ALA A 355 2.76 1.96 6.87
N MET A 356 2.47 2.88 5.95
CA MET A 356 3.44 3.37 4.95
C MET A 356 4.59 4.17 5.60
N ILE A 357 4.29 5.00 6.60
CA ILE A 357 5.34 5.69 7.37
C ILE A 357 6.20 4.69 8.14
N ASN A 358 5.58 3.69 8.79
CA ASN A 358 6.31 2.65 9.51
C ASN A 358 7.13 1.74 8.60
N ASP A 359 6.67 1.51 7.37
CA ASP A 359 7.44 0.83 6.33
C ASP A 359 8.77 1.58 6.08
N PHE A 360 8.69 2.90 5.92
CA PHE A 360 9.88 3.73 5.77
C PHE A 360 10.77 3.74 7.03
N ILE A 361 10.16 3.82 8.22
CA ILE A 361 10.88 3.74 9.51
C ILE A 361 11.62 2.41 9.61
N LEU A 362 11.01 1.28 9.25
CA LEU A 362 11.68 -0.02 9.26
C LEU A 362 12.81 -0.09 8.22
N SER A 363 12.56 0.42 7.02
CA SER A 363 13.52 0.45 5.92
C SER A 363 14.77 1.26 6.26
N THR A 364 14.62 2.30 7.08
CA THR A 364 15.73 3.18 7.51
C THR A 364 16.28 2.82 8.87
N GLY A 365 15.47 2.29 9.77
CA GLY A 365 15.79 2.01 11.17
C GLY A 365 16.80 0.89 11.34
N THR A 366 16.94 -0.02 10.36
CA THR A 366 17.95 -1.07 10.41
C THR A 366 19.39 -0.56 10.34
N ILE A 367 19.61 0.70 9.94
CA ILE A 367 20.94 1.31 9.95
C ILE A 367 21.43 1.65 11.37
N THR A 368 20.53 1.86 12.32
CA THR A 368 20.82 2.22 13.72
C THR A 368 20.14 1.22 14.62
N LYS A 369 20.89 0.37 15.34
CA LYS A 369 20.30 -0.56 16.33
C LYS A 369 19.31 0.21 17.24
N GLY A 370 18.01 -0.03 17.08
CA GLY A 370 16.95 0.65 17.85
C GLY A 370 16.26 1.86 17.20
N GLY A 371 16.58 2.23 15.96
CA GLY A 371 15.80 3.21 15.18
C GLY A 371 15.81 4.67 15.65
N ILE A 372 16.52 5.03 16.72
CA ILE A 372 16.48 6.39 17.29
C ILE A 372 17.90 6.93 17.48
N LEU A 373 18.29 7.84 16.58
CA LEU A 373 19.52 8.63 16.71
C LEU A 373 19.28 10.01 17.36
N LEU A 374 18.04 10.49 17.35
CA LEU A 374 17.70 11.79 17.91
C LEU A 374 17.44 11.63 19.40
N LYS A 375 18.42 12.02 20.24
CA LYS A 375 18.16 12.24 21.66
C LYS A 375 17.03 13.28 21.80
N LYS A 376 16.06 12.98 22.66
CA LYS A 376 14.97 13.88 23.06
C LYS A 376 15.60 15.24 23.42
N GLY A 377 15.37 16.27 22.58
CA GLY A 377 15.97 17.60 22.74
C GLY A 377 16.80 18.14 21.58
N MET A 378 17.02 17.38 20.48
CA MET A 378 17.59 17.98 19.26
C MET A 378 16.60 18.99 18.65
N ASN A 379 17.10 20.22 18.48
CA ASN A 379 16.34 21.45 18.29
C ASN A 379 15.48 21.44 17.00
N ILE A 380 14.28 22.02 17.10
CA ILE A 380 13.21 22.12 16.08
C ILE A 380 13.66 22.85 14.80
N ASN A 381 14.83 23.49 14.82
CA ASN A 381 15.40 24.23 13.69
C ASN A 381 15.59 23.41 12.40
N PHE A 382 15.46 22.08 12.43
CA PHE A 382 15.46 21.25 11.21
C PHE A 382 14.23 21.47 10.32
N ILE A 383 13.13 22.03 10.86
CA ILE A 383 11.98 22.48 10.07
C ILE A 383 12.28 23.75 9.27
N ALA A 384 13.35 24.50 9.57
CA ALA A 384 13.61 25.79 8.92
C ALA A 384 13.65 25.71 7.37
N GLY A 385 14.11 24.59 6.80
CA GLY A 385 14.09 24.37 5.35
C GLY A 385 12.69 24.13 4.76
N LEU A 386 11.75 23.63 5.57
CA LEU A 386 10.35 23.39 5.22
C LEU A 386 9.42 24.54 5.66
N GLU A 387 9.86 25.39 6.58
CA GLU A 387 9.08 26.46 7.17
C GLU A 387 8.39 27.36 6.12
N PRO A 388 9.03 27.78 5.00
CA PRO A 388 8.33 28.54 3.97
C PRO A 388 7.19 27.76 3.30
N GLN A 389 7.38 26.46 3.08
CA GLN A 389 6.36 25.59 2.47
C GLN A 389 5.21 25.31 3.43
N ILE A 390 5.51 25.07 4.71
CA ILE A 390 4.50 24.85 5.75
C ILE A 390 3.68 26.13 5.96
N LYS A 391 4.32 27.30 6.14
CA LYS A 391 3.62 28.59 6.26
C LYS A 391 2.76 28.90 5.05
N MET A 392 3.20 28.49 3.86
CA MET A 392 2.41 28.63 2.64
C MET A 392 1.16 27.75 2.67
N ILE A 393 1.28 26.48 3.07
CA ILE A 393 0.17 25.55 3.24
C ILE A 393 -0.80 26.07 4.31
N GLU A 394 -0.30 26.42 5.49
CA GLU A 394 -1.08 27.03 6.59
C GLU A 394 -1.88 28.21 6.07
N LYS A 395 -1.22 29.18 5.42
CA LYS A 395 -1.90 30.37 4.91
C LYS A 395 -2.97 30.08 3.85
N ILE A 396 -2.79 29.06 3.01
CA ILE A 396 -3.80 28.67 2.01
C ILE A 396 -5.02 28.02 2.66
N PHE A 397 -4.80 27.07 3.57
CA PHE A 397 -5.89 26.27 4.13
C PHE A 397 -6.51 26.86 5.38
N GLU A 398 -5.87 27.84 6.04
CA GLU A 398 -6.48 28.67 7.09
C GLU A 398 -7.34 29.80 6.52
N TYR A 399 -7.27 30.05 5.20
CA TYR A 399 -8.17 30.99 4.56
C TYR A 399 -9.62 30.51 4.72
N ARG A 400 -10.40 31.25 5.52
CA ARG A 400 -11.83 31.01 5.71
C ARG A 400 -12.58 31.36 4.44
N THR A 401 -12.74 30.37 3.58
CA THR A 401 -13.45 30.47 2.31
C THR A 401 -14.96 30.70 2.53
N PRO A 402 -15.69 31.27 1.55
CA PRO A 402 -17.14 31.34 1.63
C PRO A 402 -17.82 29.98 1.80
N ALA A 403 -17.29 28.90 1.18
CA ALA A 403 -17.85 27.56 1.30
C ALA A 403 -17.60 26.95 2.69
N SER A 404 -16.42 27.15 3.26
CA SER A 404 -16.15 26.76 4.65
C SER A 404 -17.04 27.55 5.61
N HIS A 405 -17.19 28.87 5.41
CA HIS A 405 -18.10 29.68 6.23
C HIS A 405 -19.57 29.20 6.16
N GLU A 406 -20.05 28.85 4.98
CA GLU A 406 -21.41 28.30 4.84
C GLU A 406 -21.55 26.95 5.55
N PHE A 407 -20.57 26.05 5.40
CA PHE A 407 -20.52 24.78 6.14
C PHE A 407 -20.59 25.01 7.66
N GLU A 408 -19.96 26.09 8.14
CA GLU A 408 -20.03 26.51 9.55
C GLU A 408 -21.40 26.96 10.02
N CYS A 409 -22.09 27.74 9.21
CA CYS A 409 -23.41 28.23 9.54
C CYS A 409 -24.45 27.11 9.48
N LEU A 410 -24.38 26.26 8.45
CA LEU A 410 -25.38 25.22 8.20
C LEU A 410 -25.16 23.97 9.06
N ARG A 411 -23.92 23.67 9.45
CA ARG A 411 -23.53 22.39 10.08
C ARG A 411 -23.96 21.17 9.27
N GLU A 412 -24.04 21.34 7.94
CA GLU A 412 -24.48 20.33 7.00
C GLU A 412 -23.53 20.31 5.80
N ILE A 413 -23.14 19.11 5.37
CA ILE A 413 -22.24 18.91 4.24
C ILE A 413 -23.05 18.94 2.94
N GLN A 414 -22.93 20.06 2.24
CA GLN A 414 -23.52 20.26 0.92
C GLN A 414 -22.89 19.32 -0.11
N LYS A 415 -23.68 18.89 -1.11
CA LYS A 415 -23.23 17.94 -2.15
C LYS A 415 -22.11 18.47 -3.03
N ASP A 416 -21.88 19.78 -3.05
CA ASP A 416 -20.88 20.46 -3.87
C ASP A 416 -19.73 21.06 -3.03
N LEU A 417 -19.72 20.82 -1.71
CA LEU A 417 -18.79 21.47 -0.78
C LEU A 417 -17.33 21.29 -1.18
N GLY A 418 -16.91 20.07 -1.50
CA GLY A 418 -15.54 19.74 -1.91
C GLY A 418 -15.09 20.49 -3.17
N GLU A 419 -15.96 20.58 -4.18
CA GLU A 419 -15.67 21.33 -5.41
C GLU A 419 -15.51 22.83 -5.12
N ARG A 420 -16.40 23.40 -4.30
CA ARG A 420 -16.35 24.83 -3.96
C ARG A 420 -15.13 25.17 -3.13
N LEU A 421 -14.77 24.35 -2.14
CA LEU A 421 -13.55 24.51 -1.33
C LEU A 421 -12.32 24.50 -2.22
N TRP A 422 -12.19 23.49 -3.09
CA TRP A 422 -11.05 23.36 -4.00
C TRP A 422 -10.91 24.58 -4.94
N ASN A 423 -12.01 25.01 -5.54
CA ASN A 423 -12.03 26.19 -6.41
C ASN A 423 -11.63 27.46 -5.65
N GLN A 424 -12.13 27.65 -4.42
CA GLN A 424 -11.83 28.82 -3.60
C GLN A 424 -10.37 28.83 -3.12
N TRP A 425 -9.80 27.69 -2.72
CA TRP A 425 -8.37 27.58 -2.41
C TRP A 425 -7.49 27.83 -3.64
N ASN A 426 -7.88 27.37 -4.84
CA ASN A 426 -7.15 27.71 -6.07
C ASN A 426 -7.18 29.20 -6.37
N ILE A 427 -8.33 29.87 -6.22
CA ILE A 427 -8.45 31.32 -6.41
C ILE A 427 -7.57 32.05 -5.40
N TYR A 428 -7.60 31.64 -4.14
CA TYR A 428 -6.77 32.21 -3.09
C TYR A 428 -5.28 32.02 -3.38
N ALA A 429 -4.85 30.80 -3.74
CA ALA A 429 -3.47 30.50 -4.12
C ALA A 429 -3.00 31.35 -5.30
N LYS A 430 -3.82 31.49 -6.36
CA LYS A 430 -3.50 32.34 -7.51
C LYS A 430 -3.34 33.81 -7.10
N ARG A 431 -4.23 34.32 -6.25
CA ARG A 431 -4.18 35.71 -5.77
C ARG A 431 -2.96 35.98 -4.90
N THR A 432 -2.60 35.04 -4.04
CA THR A 432 -1.54 35.23 -3.04
C THR A 432 -0.14 34.89 -3.56
N TYR A 433 -0.02 33.88 -4.43
CA TYR A 433 1.27 33.34 -4.88
C TYR A 433 1.45 33.36 -6.41
N GLY A 434 0.46 33.85 -7.17
CA GLY A 434 0.52 33.91 -8.63
C GLY A 434 0.40 32.54 -9.33
N LYS A 435 0.10 31.47 -8.59
CA LYS A 435 0.02 30.09 -9.06
C LYS A 435 -1.20 29.39 -8.46
N ASP A 436 -1.82 28.47 -9.21
CA ASP A 436 -2.82 27.56 -8.63
C ASP A 436 -2.15 26.45 -7.81
N LEU A 437 -2.95 25.64 -7.11
CA LEU A 437 -2.43 24.54 -6.30
C LEU A 437 -1.61 23.55 -7.13
N TYR A 438 -1.98 23.32 -8.40
CA TYR A 438 -1.25 22.43 -9.30
C TYR A 438 0.18 22.89 -9.54
N LEU A 439 0.35 24.15 -9.95
CA LEU A 439 1.65 24.75 -10.22
C LEU A 439 2.45 25.02 -8.94
N LEU A 440 1.76 25.24 -7.82
CA LEU A 440 2.40 25.54 -6.54
C LEU A 440 3.05 24.31 -5.92
N PHE A 441 2.40 23.14 -6.04
CA PHE A 441 2.85 21.87 -5.47
C PHE A 441 3.37 20.88 -6.52
N ASP A 442 3.60 21.32 -7.76
CA ASP A 442 4.04 20.45 -8.88
C ASP A 442 3.18 19.18 -9.03
N LEU A 443 1.85 19.34 -8.92
CA LEU A 443 0.91 18.24 -9.01
C LEU A 443 0.73 17.85 -10.48
N LYS A 444 1.01 16.60 -10.82
CA LYS A 444 0.72 16.04 -12.15
C LYS A 444 -0.78 15.74 -12.28
N ARG A 445 -1.43 16.22 -13.34
CA ARG A 445 -2.88 15.97 -13.59
C ARG A 445 -3.18 14.54 -14.02
N GLU A 446 -2.22 13.90 -14.68
CA GLU A 446 -2.34 12.55 -15.18
C GLU A 446 -1.52 11.62 -14.30
N LEU A 447 -2.19 10.80 -13.50
CA LEU A 447 -1.56 9.63 -12.90
C LEU A 447 -2.55 8.50 -12.69
N ALA A 448 -2.04 7.29 -12.92
CA ALA A 448 -2.71 6.05 -12.56
C ALA A 448 -3.00 6.10 -11.07
N ARG A 449 -4.27 5.90 -10.67
CA ARG A 449 -4.66 5.73 -9.26
C ARG A 449 -3.59 4.89 -8.57
N TRP A 450 -3.04 5.39 -7.45
CA TRP A 450 -2.11 4.61 -6.64
C TRP A 450 -2.70 3.21 -6.44
N ASN A 451 -2.06 2.24 -7.06
CA ASN A 451 -2.28 0.84 -6.74
C ASN A 451 -1.15 0.50 -5.77
N PRO A 452 -1.44 -0.02 -4.57
CA PRO A 452 -0.38 -0.52 -3.72
C PRO A 452 0.48 -1.48 -4.56
N PRO A 453 1.81 -1.49 -4.41
CA PRO A 453 2.66 -2.46 -5.09
C PRO A 453 2.09 -3.87 -4.83
N ILE A 454 1.52 -4.47 -5.88
CA ILE A 454 0.80 -5.74 -5.78
C ILE A 454 1.85 -6.81 -5.48
N VAL A 455 1.91 -7.24 -4.22
CA VAL A 455 2.52 -8.52 -3.84
C VAL A 455 1.59 -9.62 -4.34
N ASN A 456 2.14 -10.55 -5.12
CA ASN A 456 1.39 -11.69 -5.68
C ASN A 456 0.50 -12.32 -4.60
N LYS A 457 -0.82 -12.27 -4.77
CA LYS A 457 -1.74 -12.98 -3.87
C LYS A 457 -1.55 -14.49 -4.06
N PRO A 458 -1.34 -15.28 -3.00
CA PRO A 458 -1.70 -16.69 -3.01
C PRO A 458 -3.23 -16.78 -3.06
N GLN A 459 -3.79 -17.46 -4.06
CA GLN A 459 -5.22 -17.76 -4.09
C GLN A 459 -5.52 -18.85 -3.04
N LEU A 460 -6.11 -18.46 -1.92
CA LEU A 460 -7.06 -19.34 -1.23
C LEU A 460 -8.37 -19.26 -2.02
N GLN A 461 -8.70 -20.35 -2.73
CA GLN A 461 -10.04 -20.55 -3.27
C GLN A 461 -10.96 -20.89 -2.10
N LEU A 462 -11.76 -19.93 -1.65
CA LEU A 462 -12.92 -20.23 -0.81
C LEU A 462 -14.11 -20.61 -1.70
N PRO A 463 -14.94 -21.59 -1.30
CA PRO A 463 -16.13 -21.95 -2.06
C PRO A 463 -17.13 -20.79 -2.07
N ILE A 464 -17.68 -20.55 -3.27
CA ILE A 464 -18.71 -19.57 -3.56
C ILE A 464 -20.01 -19.99 -2.85
N PHE A 465 -20.55 -19.11 -2.00
CA PHE A 465 -21.95 -19.18 -1.58
C PHE A 465 -22.76 -18.15 -2.38
N ASP A 466 -23.90 -18.59 -2.92
CA ASP A 466 -24.87 -17.80 -3.66
C ASP A 466 -25.77 -16.96 -2.71
N ASP A 467 -25.94 -15.70 -3.13
CA ASP A 467 -27.04 -14.73 -2.99
C ASP A 467 -27.99 -14.73 -1.78
N ASN A 468 -27.94 -13.64 -0.99
CA ASN A 468 -28.94 -12.55 -0.93
C ASN A 468 -28.82 -11.80 0.39
N ASP A 469 -28.16 -10.64 0.40
CA ASP A 469 -28.60 -9.41 1.08
C ASP A 469 -27.50 -8.33 1.14
N GLY A 470 -27.87 -7.12 0.71
CA GLY A 470 -27.49 -5.85 1.33
C GLY A 470 -26.01 -5.42 1.41
N PHE A 471 -25.57 -4.65 0.41
CA PHE A 471 -24.63 -3.52 0.51
C PHE A 471 -23.18 -3.77 1.01
N THR A 472 -22.27 -4.05 0.05
CA THR A 472 -21.02 -3.30 -0.18
C THR A 472 -20.35 -3.85 -1.45
N ARG A 473 -20.55 -3.17 -2.58
CA ARG A 473 -19.90 -3.50 -3.87
C ARG A 473 -18.70 -2.56 -4.09
N PRO A 474 -17.54 -3.06 -4.58
CA PRO A 474 -16.44 -2.19 -4.99
C PRO A 474 -16.86 -1.28 -6.16
N GLY A 475 -16.36 -0.04 -6.18
CA GLY A 475 -16.77 1.05 -7.08
C GLY A 475 -16.65 0.80 -8.59
N HIS A 476 -16.24 -0.39 -9.04
CA HIS A 476 -16.27 -0.79 -10.44
C HIS A 476 -17.60 -1.41 -10.88
N SER A 477 -18.51 -1.76 -9.95
CA SER A 477 -19.76 -2.46 -10.26
C SER A 477 -20.99 -1.53 -10.36
N TYR A 478 -20.85 -0.23 -10.12
CA TYR A 478 -21.98 0.74 -10.10
C TYR A 478 -22.27 1.36 -11.49
N LEU A 479 -21.30 1.36 -12.41
CA LEU A 479 -21.47 1.98 -13.74
C LEU A 479 -22.09 1.03 -14.79
N GLN A 480 -22.29 -0.26 -14.48
CA GLN A 480 -22.96 -1.21 -15.37
C GLN A 480 -24.47 -1.35 -15.11
N SER A 481 -24.99 -0.85 -13.98
CA SER A 481 -26.41 -1.01 -13.62
C SER A 481 -27.31 0.17 -14.03
N GLN A 482 -26.79 1.18 -14.73
CA GLN A 482 -27.59 2.33 -15.18
C GLN A 482 -27.91 2.35 -16.68
N SER A 483 -27.59 1.29 -17.44
CA SER A 483 -27.83 1.27 -18.89
C SER A 483 -28.90 0.29 -19.38
N ASP A 484 -29.79 -0.25 -18.54
CA ASP A 484 -30.93 -1.04 -19.03
C ASP A 484 -32.26 -0.76 -18.32
N HIS A 485 -33.30 -0.64 -19.16
CA HIS A 485 -34.75 -0.47 -18.91
C HIS A 485 -35.37 0.94 -19.02
N SER A 486 -35.66 1.38 -20.25
CA SER A 486 -37.05 1.58 -20.75
C SER A 486 -37.05 1.95 -22.26
N PRO A 487 -38.05 1.51 -23.03
CA PRO A 487 -37.97 1.47 -24.49
C PRO A 487 -38.23 2.85 -25.11
N ARG A 488 -37.22 3.46 -25.71
CA ARG A 488 -37.42 4.59 -26.62
C ARG A 488 -37.79 4.07 -28.01
N ASN A 489 -39.08 4.14 -28.34
CA ASN A 489 -39.59 4.11 -29.71
C ASN A 489 -38.85 5.16 -30.54
N LYS A 490 -37.92 4.71 -31.39
CA LYS A 490 -37.34 5.52 -32.47
C LYS A 490 -37.85 4.99 -33.80
N VAL A 491 -38.86 5.68 -34.32
CA VAL A 491 -39.28 5.66 -35.71
C VAL A 491 -38.04 5.97 -36.57
N LYS A 492 -37.61 5.00 -37.38
CA LYS A 492 -36.62 5.20 -38.45
C LYS A 492 -37.36 5.51 -39.75
N THR A 493 -37.32 6.77 -40.17
CA THR A 493 -37.59 7.18 -41.54
C THR A 493 -36.39 6.80 -42.42
N ARG A 494 -36.62 5.94 -43.43
CA ARG A 494 -35.76 5.84 -44.61
C ARG A 494 -36.62 5.71 -45.88
N PRO A 495 -36.13 6.20 -47.02
CA PRO A 495 -36.96 6.59 -48.15
C PRO A 495 -37.42 5.42 -49.02
N ASN A 496 -38.61 5.59 -49.59
CA ASN A 496 -39.23 4.76 -50.63
C ASN A 496 -38.39 4.72 -51.90
N ILE A 497 -38.13 3.52 -52.43
CA ILE A 497 -38.15 3.22 -53.87
C ILE A 497 -38.81 1.84 -54.06
N ALA A 498 -39.67 1.76 -55.07
CA ALA A 498 -40.78 0.83 -55.23
C ALA A 498 -40.50 -0.40 -56.13
N SER A 499 -41.48 -1.30 -56.09
CA SER A 499 -41.90 -2.28 -57.12
C SER A 499 -41.10 -3.59 -57.18
N GLY A 500 -41.67 -4.81 -57.20
CA GLY A 500 -43.05 -5.31 -57.21
C GLY A 500 -43.04 -6.79 -57.64
N THR A 501 -44.21 -7.45 -57.56
CA THR A 501 -44.62 -8.79 -58.09
C THR A 501 -44.64 -9.98 -57.12
N GLU A 502 -45.61 -10.86 -57.38
CA GLU A 502 -46.47 -11.64 -56.47
C GLU A 502 -46.05 -13.10 -56.19
N ALA A 503 -46.65 -13.62 -55.10
CA ALA A 503 -47.16 -14.98 -54.83
C ALA A 503 -46.22 -16.20 -54.75
N GLN A 504 -46.13 -16.84 -53.56
CA GLN A 504 -46.92 -18.04 -53.20
C GLN A 504 -46.63 -18.50 -51.77
N VAL A 505 -47.65 -19.09 -51.14
CA VAL A 505 -47.73 -19.66 -49.80
C VAL A 505 -47.30 -21.12 -49.83
N VAL A 506 -46.31 -21.58 -49.03
CA VAL A 506 -46.30 -22.93 -48.39
C VAL A 506 -45.35 -22.98 -47.18
N GLU A 507 -45.87 -23.57 -46.09
CA GLU A 507 -45.24 -24.31 -44.97
C GLU A 507 -44.26 -23.71 -43.95
N ALA A 508 -44.57 -24.06 -42.70
CA ALA A 508 -43.85 -23.81 -41.46
C ALA A 508 -42.94 -24.99 -41.11
N VAL A 509 -41.70 -24.71 -40.69
CA VAL A 509 -40.78 -25.61 -39.96
C VAL A 509 -39.88 -24.72 -39.06
N PRO A 510 -39.48 -25.17 -37.84
CA PRO A 510 -39.27 -24.32 -36.69
C PRO A 510 -37.83 -23.83 -36.47
N ASP A 511 -37.76 -22.87 -35.55
CA ASP A 511 -36.66 -22.33 -34.76
C ASP A 511 -35.42 -23.24 -34.62
N GLU A 512 -34.31 -22.85 -35.25
CA GLU A 512 -32.99 -23.44 -35.04
C GLU A 512 -32.22 -22.60 -34.01
N SER A 513 -32.10 -23.19 -32.82
CA SER A 513 -31.17 -22.81 -31.77
C SER A 513 -29.73 -22.74 -32.29
N VAL A 514 -29.03 -21.67 -31.91
CA VAL A 514 -27.60 -21.46 -32.16
C VAL A 514 -26.78 -22.62 -31.58
N GLU A 515 -26.30 -23.51 -32.46
CA GLU A 515 -25.31 -24.53 -32.11
C GLU A 515 -23.99 -23.88 -31.69
N VAL A 516 -23.48 -24.36 -30.57
CA VAL A 516 -22.13 -24.12 -30.07
C VAL A 516 -21.15 -24.74 -31.07
N MET A 517 -20.39 -23.91 -31.78
CA MET A 517 -19.33 -24.40 -32.66
C MET A 517 -18.25 -25.14 -31.86
N ASP A 518 -18.17 -26.42 -32.14
CA ASP A 518 -17.12 -27.35 -31.76
C ASP A 518 -15.74 -26.80 -32.18
N VAL A 519 -14.83 -26.69 -31.21
CA VAL A 519 -13.46 -26.23 -31.41
C VAL A 519 -12.69 -27.40 -32.00
N THR A 520 -12.61 -27.43 -33.33
CA THR A 520 -11.69 -28.34 -34.01
C THR A 520 -10.27 -28.09 -33.53
N GLU A 521 -9.72 -29.13 -32.90
CA GLU A 521 -8.36 -29.21 -32.39
C GLU A 521 -7.38 -29.09 -33.56
N ILE A 522 -6.85 -27.87 -33.76
CA ILE A 522 -5.76 -27.66 -34.72
C ILE A 522 -4.52 -28.34 -34.16
N THR A 523 -4.18 -29.50 -34.72
CA THR A 523 -2.93 -30.20 -34.45
C THR A 523 -1.77 -29.26 -34.82
N LEU A 524 -1.04 -28.81 -33.80
CA LEU A 524 0.13 -27.95 -34.00
C LEU A 524 1.30 -28.82 -34.48
N PRO A 525 1.99 -28.48 -35.58
CA PRO A 525 3.23 -29.14 -35.93
C PRO A 525 4.32 -28.84 -34.88
N ASP A 526 5.09 -29.87 -34.53
CA ASP A 526 6.28 -29.76 -33.69
C ASP A 526 7.26 -28.79 -34.35
N HIS A 527 7.45 -27.62 -33.74
CA HIS A 527 8.39 -26.60 -34.23
C HIS A 527 9.68 -26.66 -33.41
N ASP A 528 10.59 -27.53 -33.84
CA ASP A 528 12.01 -27.42 -33.55
C ASP A 528 12.55 -26.16 -34.22
N ILE A 529 12.88 -25.12 -33.44
CA ILE A 529 13.62 -23.98 -33.97
C ILE A 529 14.74 -23.55 -33.03
N PRO A 530 15.94 -24.07 -33.27
CA PRO A 530 17.18 -23.32 -33.20
C PRO A 530 17.66 -23.05 -34.65
N GLY A 531 17.15 -21.97 -35.29
CA GLY A 531 17.71 -21.43 -36.55
C GLY A 531 16.74 -20.99 -37.66
N GLY A 532 15.46 -21.35 -37.59
CA GLY A 532 14.41 -21.00 -38.58
C GLY A 532 13.57 -19.75 -38.24
N LYS A 533 12.91 -19.16 -39.24
CA LYS A 533 11.95 -18.05 -39.07
C LYS A 533 10.57 -18.58 -38.65
N PHE A 534 9.80 -17.78 -37.91
CA PHE A 534 8.43 -18.08 -37.54
C PHE A 534 7.47 -17.88 -38.71
N ALA A 535 6.79 -18.94 -39.11
CA ALA A 535 5.83 -18.91 -40.21
C ALA A 535 4.46 -18.35 -39.76
N VAL A 536 4.15 -17.13 -40.20
CA VAL A 536 2.90 -16.40 -39.86
C VAL A 536 2.04 -16.16 -41.10
N ASN A 537 0.73 -16.00 -40.92
CA ASN A 537 -0.15 -15.64 -42.03
C ASN A 537 -0.06 -14.14 -42.38
N ASN A 538 -0.69 -13.73 -43.48
CA ASN A 538 -0.66 -12.32 -43.93
C ASN A 538 -1.15 -11.31 -42.90
N LYS A 539 -2.23 -11.63 -42.17
CA LYS A 539 -2.81 -10.73 -41.16
C LYS A 539 -1.85 -10.56 -39.98
N GLN A 540 -1.24 -11.66 -39.55
CA GLN A 540 -0.24 -11.70 -38.49
C GLN A 540 1.05 -11.00 -38.90
N LEU A 541 1.53 -11.16 -40.14
CA LEU A 541 2.72 -10.45 -40.61
C LEU A 541 2.52 -8.92 -40.62
N LYS A 542 1.32 -8.45 -40.97
CA LYS A 542 0.95 -7.03 -40.82
C LYS A 542 1.00 -6.60 -39.35
N LEU A 543 0.51 -7.42 -38.43
CA LEU A 543 0.60 -7.15 -37.00
C LEU A 543 2.06 -7.10 -36.51
N VAL A 544 2.91 -8.05 -36.91
CA VAL A 544 4.34 -8.08 -36.57
C VAL A 544 5.03 -6.79 -37.03
N ARG A 545 4.77 -6.34 -38.28
CA ARG A 545 5.30 -5.06 -38.78
C ARG A 545 4.91 -3.87 -37.90
N ARG A 546 3.69 -3.87 -37.33
CA ARG A 546 3.23 -2.83 -36.39
C ARG A 546 3.92 -2.94 -35.03
N LEU A 547 4.13 -4.15 -34.52
CA LEU A 547 4.82 -4.36 -33.24
C LEU A 547 6.26 -3.82 -33.27
N PHE A 548 6.95 -3.97 -34.40
CA PHE A 548 8.35 -3.57 -34.58
C PHE A 548 8.55 -2.25 -35.35
N SER A 549 7.50 -1.45 -35.58
CA SER A 549 7.60 -0.14 -36.27
C SER A 549 8.27 0.92 -35.40
N ALA A 550 9.02 1.86 -35.99
CA ALA A 550 9.54 3.01 -35.26
C ALA A 550 8.42 3.99 -34.85
N ALA A 551 8.67 4.82 -33.83
CA ALA A 551 7.70 5.79 -33.34
C ALA A 551 7.35 6.87 -34.38
N GLU A 552 8.36 7.29 -35.15
CA GLU A 552 8.29 8.37 -36.15
C GLU A 552 7.62 7.95 -37.46
N GLU A 553 7.66 6.66 -37.80
CA GLU A 553 7.22 6.18 -39.11
C GLU A 553 5.70 6.30 -39.35
N VAL A 554 4.87 6.52 -38.32
CA VAL A 554 3.42 6.37 -38.51
C VAL A 554 2.54 7.16 -37.53
N ALA A 555 2.27 8.42 -37.89
CA ALA A 555 1.03 9.07 -37.47
C ALA A 555 -0.15 8.36 -38.16
N GLY A 556 -0.98 7.64 -37.39
CA GLY A 556 -2.22 7.02 -37.90
C GLY A 556 -2.29 5.49 -37.96
N GLN A 557 -1.27 4.75 -37.50
CA GLN A 557 -1.43 3.30 -37.31
C GLN A 557 -2.33 3.06 -36.09
N GLY A 558 -3.60 2.74 -36.34
CA GLY A 558 -4.71 2.72 -35.38
C GLY A 558 -4.58 1.74 -34.20
N GLN A 559 -5.69 1.26 -33.67
CA GLN A 559 -5.65 0.30 -32.56
C GLN A 559 -5.34 -1.13 -33.05
N VAL A 560 -4.85 -2.00 -32.16
CA VAL A 560 -4.68 -3.44 -32.40
C VAL A 560 -5.57 -4.19 -31.42
N LYS A 561 -6.33 -5.20 -31.86
CA LYS A 561 -7.12 -6.02 -30.93
C LYS A 561 -6.19 -6.93 -30.12
N TRP A 562 -6.40 -7.01 -28.81
CA TRP A 562 -5.63 -7.89 -27.93
C TRP A 562 -5.65 -9.36 -28.38
N ALA A 563 -6.81 -9.82 -28.86
CA ALA A 563 -6.99 -11.17 -29.39
C ALA A 563 -6.05 -11.50 -30.56
N ASP A 564 -5.65 -10.51 -31.38
CA ASP A 564 -4.74 -10.74 -32.49
C ASP A 564 -3.30 -10.97 -31.99
N ILE A 565 -2.87 -10.26 -30.95
CA ILE A 565 -1.58 -10.51 -30.27
C ILE A 565 -1.60 -11.90 -29.64
N TYR A 566 -2.67 -12.24 -28.91
CA TYR A 566 -2.82 -13.56 -28.30
C TYR A 566 -2.68 -14.68 -29.34
N LYS A 567 -3.38 -14.58 -30.47
CA LYS A 567 -3.31 -15.55 -31.58
C LYS A 567 -1.92 -15.60 -32.23
N LEU A 568 -1.25 -14.46 -32.39
CA LEU A 568 0.12 -14.39 -32.89
C LEU A 568 1.09 -15.14 -31.97
N MET A 569 1.03 -14.86 -30.66
CA MET A 569 1.92 -15.46 -29.67
C MET A 569 1.74 -16.98 -29.59
N LYS A 570 0.50 -17.47 -29.60
CA LYS A 570 0.20 -18.91 -29.65
C LYS A 570 0.75 -19.57 -30.91
N ARG A 571 0.63 -18.90 -32.07
CA ARG A 571 1.12 -19.42 -33.36
C ARG A 571 2.64 -19.55 -33.40
N ILE A 572 3.38 -18.62 -32.80
CA ILE A 572 4.84 -18.70 -32.74
C ILE A 572 5.35 -19.58 -31.59
N GLY A 573 4.47 -20.39 -30.99
CA GLY A 573 4.85 -21.43 -30.03
C GLY A 573 4.85 -20.98 -28.55
N PHE A 574 4.34 -19.79 -28.21
CA PHE A 574 4.20 -19.47 -26.79
C PHE A 574 3.12 -20.33 -26.16
N ARG A 575 3.46 -20.88 -25.00
CA ARG A 575 2.44 -21.31 -24.05
C ARG A 575 1.94 -20.07 -23.32
N ILE A 576 0.62 -19.91 -23.28
CA ILE A 576 -0.02 -18.75 -22.69
C ILE A 576 -0.77 -19.21 -21.45
N ASP A 577 -0.21 -18.88 -20.29
CA ASP A 577 -0.76 -19.27 -18.98
C ASP A 577 -1.59 -18.09 -18.43
N GLU A 578 -2.86 -18.30 -18.11
CA GLU A 578 -3.67 -17.31 -17.39
C GLU A 578 -3.34 -17.40 -15.90
N VAL A 579 -2.56 -16.44 -15.38
CA VAL A 579 -2.02 -16.50 -14.01
C VAL A 579 -3.01 -15.93 -12.99
N GLY A 580 -4.05 -15.23 -13.45
CA GLY A 580 -5.15 -14.72 -12.61
C GLY A 580 -5.57 -13.30 -12.98
N GLY A 581 -6.87 -13.03 -12.90
CA GLY A 581 -7.46 -11.74 -13.28
C GLY A 581 -7.21 -11.42 -14.76
N SER A 582 -6.80 -10.18 -15.06
CA SER A 582 -6.43 -9.76 -16.41
C SER A 582 -4.96 -10.06 -16.77
N ILE A 583 -4.19 -10.78 -15.94
CA ILE A 583 -2.76 -11.04 -16.18
C ILE A 583 -2.57 -12.30 -17.02
N ILE A 584 -1.89 -12.16 -18.15
CA ILE A 584 -1.52 -13.25 -19.04
C ILE A 584 0.00 -13.43 -19.02
N ARG A 585 0.48 -14.65 -18.75
CA ARG A 585 1.91 -15.00 -18.80
C ARG A 585 2.23 -15.70 -20.12
N PHE A 586 3.14 -15.11 -20.87
CA PHE A 586 3.70 -15.63 -22.10
C PHE A 586 4.98 -16.41 -21.78
N VAL A 587 4.93 -17.73 -21.89
CA VAL A 587 6.06 -18.65 -21.76
C VAL A 587 6.60 -18.95 -23.16
N PRO A 588 7.86 -18.57 -23.47
CA PRO A 588 8.40 -18.72 -24.81
C PRO A 588 8.58 -20.20 -25.18
N PRO A 589 8.48 -20.55 -26.48
CA PRO A 589 8.79 -21.90 -26.96
C PRO A 589 10.25 -22.27 -26.69
N ASN A 590 10.53 -23.58 -26.64
CA ASN A 590 11.88 -24.15 -26.67
C ASN A 590 12.86 -23.54 -25.65
N ASN A 591 12.35 -23.07 -24.52
CA ASN A 591 13.11 -22.34 -23.50
C ASN A 591 13.93 -21.16 -24.05
N ALA A 592 13.46 -20.50 -25.12
CA ALA A 592 14.14 -19.38 -25.79
C ALA A 592 14.40 -18.16 -24.89
N GLY A 593 13.87 -18.15 -23.66
CA GLY A 593 14.20 -17.16 -22.64
C GLY A 593 13.26 -17.21 -21.44
N ARG A 594 13.29 -16.15 -20.62
CA ARG A 594 12.46 -16.03 -19.42
C ARG A 594 11.02 -15.62 -19.76
N PRO A 595 10.00 -16.30 -19.23
CA PRO A 595 8.59 -15.89 -19.37
C PRO A 595 8.34 -14.44 -18.95
N PHE A 596 7.33 -13.80 -19.54
CA PHE A 596 6.89 -12.47 -19.13
C PHE A 596 5.37 -12.40 -19.00
N SER A 597 4.91 -11.54 -18.09
CA SER A 597 3.49 -11.28 -17.89
C SER A 597 3.09 -9.94 -18.51
N GLU A 598 1.87 -9.86 -19.04
CA GLU A 598 1.26 -8.62 -19.52
C GLU A 598 -0.21 -8.59 -19.12
N HIS A 599 -0.70 -7.41 -18.76
CA HIS A 599 -2.11 -7.20 -18.47
C HIS A 599 -2.91 -7.12 -19.77
N ARG A 600 -3.94 -7.95 -19.89
CA ARG A 600 -5.03 -7.78 -20.85
C ARG A 600 -5.62 -6.38 -20.62
N PRO A 601 -5.72 -5.54 -21.66
CA PRO A 601 -6.35 -4.24 -21.52
C PRO A 601 -7.80 -4.44 -21.09
N HIS A 602 -8.23 -3.69 -20.07
CA HIS A 602 -9.58 -3.71 -19.52
C HIS A 602 -9.98 -2.28 -19.13
N PRO A 603 -11.19 -1.80 -19.47
CA PRO A 603 -12.27 -2.49 -20.20
C PRO A 603 -12.04 -2.60 -21.72
N GLU A 604 -11.05 -1.90 -22.25
CA GLU A 604 -10.80 -1.82 -23.69
C GLU A 604 -10.19 -3.12 -24.25
N ILE A 605 -10.77 -3.66 -25.32
CA ILE A 605 -10.29 -4.89 -25.98
C ILE A 605 -9.09 -4.61 -26.93
N THR A 606 -8.67 -3.35 -27.04
CA THR A 606 -7.66 -2.90 -28.00
C THR A 606 -6.46 -2.24 -27.33
N LEU A 607 -5.30 -2.34 -27.98
CA LEU A 607 -4.07 -1.67 -27.58
C LEU A 607 -3.80 -0.48 -28.51
N HIS A 608 -3.48 0.65 -27.91
CA HIS A 608 -2.98 1.83 -28.60
C HIS A 608 -1.52 1.64 -29.07
N ALA A 609 -1.10 2.49 -30.01
CA ALA A 609 0.23 2.45 -30.63
C ALA A 609 1.39 2.33 -29.66
N ILE A 610 1.34 3.09 -28.57
CA ILE A 610 2.37 3.07 -27.53
C ILE A 610 2.48 1.68 -26.90
N LYS A 611 1.34 1.05 -26.56
CA LYS A 611 1.32 -0.25 -25.86
C LYS A 611 1.76 -1.40 -26.75
N TYR A 612 1.27 -1.50 -27.99
CA TYR A 612 1.68 -2.61 -28.85
C TYR A 612 3.15 -2.49 -29.29
N ARG A 613 3.70 -1.27 -29.45
CA ARG A 613 5.14 -1.08 -29.70
C ARG A 613 5.98 -1.47 -28.49
N ALA A 614 5.55 -1.08 -27.29
CA ALA A 614 6.20 -1.53 -26.06
C ALA A 614 6.20 -3.06 -25.92
N PHE A 615 5.16 -3.74 -26.43
CA PHE A 615 5.11 -5.20 -26.51
C PHE A 615 6.17 -5.75 -27.48
N GLY A 616 6.29 -5.19 -28.68
CA GLY A 616 7.33 -5.56 -29.66
C GLY A 616 8.75 -5.34 -29.14
N GLU A 617 9.01 -4.18 -28.53
CA GLU A 617 10.31 -3.87 -27.89
C GLU A 617 10.64 -4.84 -26.75
N ARG A 618 9.63 -5.35 -26.03
CA ARG A 618 9.84 -6.38 -25.03
C ARG A 618 10.28 -7.70 -25.64
N LEU A 619 9.70 -8.11 -26.77
CA LEU A 619 10.12 -9.31 -27.50
C LEU A 619 11.57 -9.16 -28.00
N LYS A 620 11.90 -8.00 -28.57
CA LYS A 620 13.25 -7.66 -29.02
C LYS A 620 14.27 -7.73 -27.87
N ARG A 621 13.97 -7.09 -26.74
CA ARG A 621 14.86 -7.04 -25.58
C ARG A 621 15.05 -8.40 -24.92
N ARG A 622 13.99 -9.22 -24.81
CA ARG A 622 14.04 -10.49 -24.07
C ARG A 622 14.57 -11.66 -24.90
N TYR A 623 14.28 -11.67 -26.20
CA TYR A 623 14.53 -12.83 -27.05
C TYR A 623 15.39 -12.50 -28.28
N GLY A 624 15.79 -11.23 -28.46
CA GLY A 624 16.54 -10.79 -29.63
C GLY A 624 15.72 -10.76 -30.92
N TRP A 625 14.40 -10.92 -30.84
CA TRP A 625 13.56 -11.02 -32.04
C TRP A 625 13.32 -9.67 -32.69
N SER A 626 13.38 -9.67 -34.01
CA SER A 626 13.10 -8.53 -34.89
C SER A 626 12.10 -8.95 -35.96
N LEU A 627 11.74 -8.03 -36.86
CA LEU A 627 10.87 -8.33 -38.00
C LEU A 627 11.40 -9.50 -38.86
N GLU A 628 12.73 -9.68 -38.92
CA GLU A 628 13.38 -10.70 -39.76
C GLU A 628 13.13 -12.13 -39.28
N TRP A 629 12.71 -12.30 -38.02
CA TRP A 629 12.35 -13.58 -37.43
C TRP A 629 11.00 -14.11 -37.88
N PHE A 630 10.24 -13.35 -38.67
CA PHE A 630 8.90 -13.73 -39.09
C PHE A 630 8.83 -13.77 -40.61
N GLU A 631 8.29 -14.87 -41.15
CA GLU A 631 8.07 -15.03 -42.57
C GLU A 631 6.63 -15.42 -42.89
N ARG A 632 6.19 -15.08 -44.10
CA ARG A 632 4.87 -15.46 -44.57
C ARG A 632 4.88 -16.96 -44.92
N VAL A 633 3.92 -17.71 -44.39
CA VAL A 633 3.66 -19.09 -44.84
C VAL A 633 3.41 -19.07 -46.35
N LYS A 634 4.20 -19.82 -47.13
CA LYS A 634 3.90 -20.07 -48.55
C LYS A 634 2.61 -20.88 -48.60
N GLN A 635 1.57 -20.33 -49.21
CA GLN A 635 0.41 -21.14 -49.56
C GLN A 635 0.84 -21.95 -50.76
N ASP A 636 0.88 -23.27 -50.62
CA ASP A 636 0.90 -24.14 -51.79
C ASP A 636 -0.46 -23.95 -52.47
N ASP A 637 -0.43 -23.41 -53.70
CA ASP A 637 -1.62 -23.12 -54.51
C ASP A 637 -2.33 -24.40 -54.97
#